data_AF-A0A7X7LKJ4-F1
#
_entry.id   AF-A0A7X7LKJ4-F1
#
_cell.length_a   1.000
_cell.length_b   1.000
_cell.length_c   1.000
_cell.angle_alpha   90.00
_cell.angle_beta   90.00
_cell.angle_gamma   90.00
#
_symmetry.space_group_name_H-M   'P 1'
#
loop_
_entity.id
_entity.type
_entity.pdbx_description
1 polymer ?
#
loop_
_entity_poly.entity_id
_entity_poly.type
_entity_poly.pdbx_seq_one_letter_code
_entity_poly.pdbx_strand_id
1 'polypeptide(L)'
;MLYLMQYLFKSSVEPAMVEDNSAANGVTYVGYCRPGTTVLTEGWIVKRIRVDGNTTEIMYADGSRQYNKAWSERANYTYKFAI
;
A
#
# COMPACT_ATOMS: atom_id res chain seq x y z
N MET A 1 24.25 6.89 -13.90
CA MET A 1 22.90 7.18 -13.39
C MET A 1 22.12 5.86 -13.36
N LEU A 2 22.29 5.08 -12.29
CA LEU A 2 21.62 3.79 -12.17
C LEU A 2 20.14 4.04 -11.84
N TYR A 3 19.28 3.80 -12.82
CA TYR A 3 17.88 3.55 -12.53
C TYR A 3 17.81 2.20 -11.83
N LEU A 4 17.75 2.23 -10.50
CA LEU A 4 17.24 1.11 -9.73
C LEU A 4 15.75 1.02 -10.07
N MET A 5 15.44 0.34 -11.18
CA MET A 5 14.10 -0.13 -11.50
C MET A 5 13.75 -1.14 -10.40
N GLN A 6 13.31 -0.60 -9.27
CA GLN A 6 12.25 -1.11 -8.41
C GLN A 6 11.64 -2.36 -9.02
N TYR A 7 11.99 -3.51 -8.45
CA TYR A 7 11.51 -4.83 -8.81
C TYR A 7 10.04 -4.73 -9.21
N LEU A 8 9.80 -4.72 -10.52
CA LEU A 8 8.47 -4.78 -11.08
C LEU A 8 8.01 -6.19 -10.70
N PHE A 9 7.28 -6.34 -9.60
CA PHE A 9 6.66 -7.60 -9.23
C PHE A 9 5.71 -7.95 -10.38
N LYS A 10 6.22 -8.78 -11.33
CA LYS A 10 5.58 -9.14 -12.60
C LYS A 10 4.19 -9.75 -12.38
N SER A 11 4.03 -10.38 -11.24
CA SER A 11 2.80 -10.67 -10.50
C SER A 11 3.24 -11.57 -9.35
N SER A 12 2.62 -11.43 -8.18
CA SER A 12 2.90 -12.38 -7.11
C SER A 12 2.15 -13.68 -7.37
N VAL A 13 2.79 -14.84 -7.28
CA VAL A 13 2.12 -16.14 -7.44
C VAL A 13 1.35 -16.55 -6.17
N GLU A 14 1.61 -15.85 -5.07
CA GLU A 14 1.02 -16.04 -3.75
C GLU A 14 0.45 -14.70 -3.23
N PRO A 15 -0.40 -14.68 -2.19
CA PRO A 15 -0.77 -13.42 -1.56
C PRO A 15 0.48 -12.68 -1.10
N ALA A 16 0.73 -11.48 -1.63
CA ALA A 16 1.90 -10.70 -1.24
C ALA A 16 1.52 -9.59 -0.26
N MET A 17 2.44 -9.34 0.67
CA MET A 17 2.48 -8.11 1.45
C MET A 17 3.65 -7.26 0.97
N VAL A 18 3.40 -5.98 0.69
CA VAL A 18 4.43 -5.01 0.33
C VAL A 18 4.36 -3.85 1.31
N GLU A 19 5.52 -3.36 1.73
CA GLU A 19 5.65 -2.15 2.53
C GLU A 19 6.40 -1.06 1.77
N ASP A 20 6.01 0.19 1.99
CA ASP A 20 6.72 1.37 1.51
C ASP A 20 6.87 2.36 2.66
N ASN A 21 8.10 2.47 3.17
CA ASN A 21 8.51 3.38 4.24
C ASN A 21 9.26 4.61 3.72
N SER A 22 9.24 4.86 2.40
CA SER A 22 9.92 6.02 1.80
C SER A 22 9.16 7.35 2.00
N ALA A 23 7.95 7.30 2.55
CA ALA A 23 7.14 8.49 2.83
C ALA A 23 7.68 9.26 4.05
N ALA A 24 7.54 10.59 4.02
CA ALA A 24 7.91 11.46 5.12
C ALA A 24 6.93 11.33 6.32
N ASN A 25 7.32 11.91 7.46
CA ASN A 25 6.45 12.13 8.63
C ASN A 25 5.92 10.85 9.29
N GLY A 26 6.76 9.82 9.39
CA GLY A 26 6.39 8.57 10.08
C GLY A 26 5.26 7.81 9.38
N VAL A 27 5.10 8.03 8.07
CA VAL A 27 4.11 7.33 7.25
C VAL A 27 4.73 6.06 6.66
N THR A 28 4.01 4.95 6.80
CA THR A 28 4.33 3.70 6.12
C THR A 28 3.08 3.19 5.42
N TYR A 29 3.19 2.90 4.13
CA TYR A 29 2.13 2.23 3.38
C TYR A 29 2.32 0.72 3.45
N VAL A 30 1.23 -0.02 3.60
CA VAL A 30 1.24 -1.49 3.60
C VAL A 30 0.16 -1.99 2.67
N GLY A 31 0.55 -2.78 1.68
CA GLY A 31 -0.33 -3.35 0.66
C GLY A 31 -0.45 -4.85 0.84
N TYR A 32 -1.66 -5.38 0.67
CA TYR A 32 -1.92 -6.82 0.59
C TYR A 32 -2.61 -7.09 -0.73
N CYS A 33 -2.09 -8.01 -1.54
CA CYS A 33 -2.70 -8.34 -2.83
C CYS A 33 -3.08 -9.82 -2.95
N ARG A 34 -3.99 -10.11 -3.88
CA ARG A 34 -4.27 -11.48 -4.31
C ARG A 34 -3.16 -11.98 -5.26
N PRO A 35 -2.94 -13.30 -5.35
CA PRO A 35 -2.12 -13.88 -6.41
C PRO A 35 -2.50 -13.34 -7.79
N GLY A 36 -1.53 -13.15 -8.65
CA GLY A 36 -1.69 -12.59 -10.00
C GLY A 36 -1.76 -11.06 -10.07
N THR A 37 -1.92 -10.36 -8.94
CA THR A 37 -2.10 -8.90 -8.94
C THR A 37 -0.76 -8.19 -9.16
N THR A 38 -0.73 -7.24 -10.09
CA THR A 38 0.41 -6.35 -10.32
C THR A 38 0.24 -5.03 -9.56
N VAL A 39 1.30 -4.22 -9.45
CA VAL A 39 1.22 -2.92 -8.76
C VAL A 39 0.28 -1.91 -9.44
N LEU A 40 -0.01 -2.08 -10.73
CA LEU A 40 -0.85 -1.17 -11.54
C LEU A 40 -2.32 -1.58 -11.60
N THR A 41 -2.63 -2.84 -11.25
CA THR A 41 -3.99 -3.39 -11.35
C THR A 41 -4.70 -3.33 -10.01
N GLU A 42 -6.01 -3.14 -10.06
CA GLU A 42 -6.86 -3.35 -8.89
C GLU A 42 -6.74 -4.79 -8.38
N GLY A 43 -6.77 -4.95 -7.06
CA GLY A 43 -6.53 -6.23 -6.40
C GLY A 43 -5.73 -6.11 -5.12
N TRP A 44 -5.55 -4.89 -4.62
CA TRP A 44 -4.88 -4.57 -3.36
C TRP A 44 -5.86 -4.08 -2.32
N ILE A 45 -5.59 -4.44 -1.06
CA ILE A 45 -5.99 -3.67 0.12
C ILE A 45 -4.78 -2.80 0.48
N VAL A 46 -4.98 -1.50 0.65
CA VAL A 46 -3.89 -0.57 1.00
C VAL A 46 -4.17 0.07 2.34
N LYS A 47 -3.18 0.02 3.23
CA LYS A 47 -3.19 0.64 4.55
C LYS A 47 -2.15 1.75 4.61
N ARG A 48 -2.41 2.74 5.46
CA ARG A 48 -1.43 3.73 5.89
C ARG A 48 -1.30 3.63 7.41
N ILE A 49 -0.08 3.39 7.85
CA ILE A 49 0.34 3.50 9.23
C ILE A 49 0.95 4.89 9.38
N ARG A 50 0.47 5.67 10.34
CA ARG A 50 1.07 6.96 10.71
C ARG A 50 1.47 6.89 12.17
N VAL A 51 2.73 7.18 12.45
CA VAL A 51 3.25 7.33 13.82
C VAL A 51 3.49 8.81 14.09
N ASP A 52 2.82 9.34 15.10
CA ASP A 52 2.93 10.74 15.53
C ASP A 52 3.12 10.79 17.06
N GLY A 53 4.37 10.96 17.49
CA GLY A 53 4.76 10.82 18.90
C GLY A 53 4.46 9.41 19.43
N ASN A 54 3.57 9.32 20.41
CA ASN A 54 3.11 8.06 21.02
C ASN A 54 1.83 7.50 20.37
N THR A 55 1.30 8.16 19.34
CA THR A 55 0.07 7.73 18.65
C THR A 55 0.43 6.97 17.39
N THR A 56 -0.13 5.77 17.25
CA THR A 56 -0.04 4.97 16.02
C THR A 56 -1.43 4.80 15.44
N GLU A 57 -1.65 5.36 14.25
CA GLU A 57 -2.91 5.24 13.52
C GLU A 57 -2.78 4.26 12.36
N ILE A 58 -3.72 3.33 12.23
CA ILE A 58 -3.81 2.41 11.10
C ILE A 58 -5.10 2.73 10.34
N MET A 59 -4.94 3.29 9.14
CA MET A 59 -6.03 3.70 8.26
C MET A 59 -6.02 2.88 6.97
N TYR A 60 -7.16 2.84 6.28
CA TYR A 60 -7.32 2.15 5.01
C TYR A 60 -7.58 3.16 3.88
N ALA A 61 -7.10 2.84 2.68
CA ALA A 61 -7.38 3.61 1.47
C ALA A 61 -8.89 3.67 1.22
N ASP A 62 -9.41 4.89 1.15
CA ASP A 62 -10.82 5.26 1.11
C ASP A 62 -11.68 4.63 2.23
N GLY A 63 -11.05 4.20 3.33
CA GLY A 63 -11.71 3.45 4.40
C GLY A 63 -12.16 2.04 3.99
N SER A 64 -11.65 1.51 2.87
CA SER A 64 -12.06 0.23 2.30
C SER A 64 -11.11 -0.90 2.68
N ARG A 65 -11.68 -2.05 3.07
CA ARG A 65 -10.96 -3.32 3.24
C ARG A 65 -11.13 -4.26 2.05
N GLN A 66 -11.67 -3.76 0.94
CA GLN A 66 -11.88 -4.52 -0.29
C GLN A 66 -10.62 -4.50 -1.16
N TYR A 67 -10.44 -5.54 -1.97
CA TYR A 67 -9.35 -5.64 -2.96
C TYR A 67 -9.64 -4.80 -4.22
N ASN A 68 -9.92 -3.50 -4.04
CA ASN A 68 -10.32 -2.57 -5.10
C ASN A 68 -9.39 -1.35 -5.21
N LYS A 69 -8.12 -1.54 -4.87
CA LYS A 69 -7.07 -0.53 -4.98
C LYS A 69 -5.92 -1.05 -5.85
N ALA A 70 -5.17 -0.12 -6.43
CA ALA A 70 -3.90 -0.36 -7.11
C ALA A 70 -2.76 0.18 -6.22
N TRP A 71 -1.67 -0.57 -6.10
CA TRP A 71 -0.54 -0.19 -5.26
C TRP A 71 0.21 1.06 -5.74
N SER A 72 0.25 1.29 -7.06
CA SER A 72 0.86 2.49 -7.64
C SER A 72 0.24 3.78 -7.11
N GLU A 73 -1.06 3.74 -6.79
CA GLU A 73 -1.84 4.88 -6.31
C GLU A 73 -1.82 5.06 -4.78
N ARG A 74 -1.01 4.27 -4.05
CA ARG A 74 -0.98 4.29 -2.58
C ARG A 74 -0.80 5.69 -1.96
N ALA A 75 -0.06 6.59 -2.61
CA ALA A 75 0.14 7.95 -2.12
C ALA A 75 -1.04 8.90 -2.43
N ASN A 76 -1.91 8.52 -3.36
CA ASN A 76 -2.98 9.36 -3.91
C ASN A 76 -4.35 9.10 -3.24
N TYR A 77 -4.51 7.99 -2.52
CA TYR A 77 -5.76 7.67 -1.83
C TYR A 77 -6.02 8.54 -0.59
N THR A 78 -7.31 8.67 -0.23
CA THR A 78 -7.70 9.28 1.04
C THR A 78 -7.73 8.22 2.13
N TYR A 79 -6.98 8.41 3.21
CA TYR A 79 -6.91 7.43 4.29
C TYR A 79 -7.78 7.81 5.47
N LYS A 80 -8.62 6.87 5.89
CA LYS A 80 -9.51 6.99 7.05
C LYS A 80 -9.69 5.62 7.73
N PHE A 81 -10.25 5.62 8.94
CA PHE A 81 -10.61 4.37 9.61
C PHE A 81 -11.62 3.59 8.77
N ALA A 82 -11.45 2.27 8.73
CA ALA A 82 -12.38 1.41 8.00
C ALA A 82 -13.76 1.47 8.68
N ILE A 83 -14.81 1.51 7.87
CA ILE A 83 -16.21 1.43 8.29
C ILE A 83 -16.68 0.00 8.06
#